data_AF-A0A1L3MWU0-F1
#
_entry.id   AF-A0A1L3MWU0-F1
#
_cell.length_a   1.000
_cell.length_b   1.000
_cell.length_c   1.000
_cell.angle_alpha   90.00
_cell.angle_beta   90.00
_cell.angle_gamma   90.00
#
_symmetry.space_group_name_H-M   'P 1'
#
loop_
_entity.id
_entity.type
_entity.pdbx_description
1 polymer ?
#
loop_
_entity_poly.entity_id
_entity_poly.type
_entity_poly.pdbx_seq_one_letter_code
_entity_poly.pdbx_strand_id
1 'polypeptide(L)'
;MRGLLIIFSIILLVSCDNQSLSIVVNEYDTSKLSIDFDNEKAYEIGANVEGMPIFKDPKKALKQAKLDYKEAFEAVAKEFDLEPVSDRNYKEYKKYGWQVTVKDKNVQEQSVKLSKFLDIYENSFGE
;
A
#
# COMPACT_ATOMS: atom_id res chain seq x y z
N MET A 1 32.62 20.38 -54.67
CA MET A 1 32.10 20.39 -53.29
C MET A 1 30.65 19.93 -53.34
N ARG A 2 30.37 18.66 -53.03
CA ARG A 2 29.01 18.11 -52.95
C ARG A 2 28.69 17.96 -51.46
N GLY A 3 27.74 18.74 -50.98
CA GLY A 3 27.37 18.84 -49.57
C GLY A 3 26.82 17.52 -49.04
N LEU A 4 27.37 17.08 -47.92
CA LEU A 4 26.94 15.93 -47.14
C LEU A 4 25.71 16.36 -46.31
N LEU A 5 24.51 15.87 -46.66
CA LEU A 5 23.31 16.02 -45.84
C LEU A 5 23.37 15.02 -44.68
N ILE A 6 23.76 15.49 -43.50
CA ILE A 6 23.68 14.72 -42.26
C ILE A 6 22.24 14.81 -41.75
N ILE A 7 21.47 13.76 -41.94
CA ILE A 7 20.16 13.60 -41.30
C ILE A 7 20.43 13.21 -39.85
N PHE A 8 20.31 14.16 -38.92
CA PHE A 8 20.24 13.88 -37.50
C PHE A 8 18.90 13.21 -37.20
N SER A 9 18.86 11.88 -37.27
CA SER A 9 17.78 11.10 -36.65
C SER A 9 17.90 11.27 -35.14
N ILE A 10 17.14 12.20 -34.58
CA ILE A 10 16.90 12.27 -33.14
C ILE A 10 16.01 11.07 -32.81
N ILE A 11 16.66 9.94 -32.49
CA ILE A 11 16.01 8.84 -31.81
C ILE A 11 15.73 9.36 -30.40
N LEU A 12 14.51 9.86 -30.17
CA LEU A 12 13.96 10.01 -28.83
C LEU A 12 13.82 8.59 -28.27
N LEU A 13 14.90 8.09 -27.66
CA LEU A 13 14.81 7.03 -26.67
C LEU A 13 14.04 7.64 -25.49
N VAL A 14 12.72 7.62 -25.57
CA VAL A 14 11.90 7.60 -24.37
C VAL A 14 12.30 6.29 -23.70
N SER A 15 13.28 6.37 -22.81
CA SER A 15 13.49 5.34 -21.81
C SER A 15 12.13 5.21 -21.14
N CYS A 16 11.38 4.14 -21.41
CA CYS A 16 10.22 3.84 -20.58
C CYS A 16 10.76 3.80 -19.17
N ASP A 17 10.44 4.83 -18.40
CA ASP A 17 10.84 4.97 -17.02
C ASP A 17 10.48 3.66 -16.32
N ASN A 18 11.44 3.11 -15.58
CA ASN A 18 11.17 2.09 -14.57
C ASN A 18 10.27 2.73 -13.51
N GLN A 19 9.00 2.92 -13.83
CA GLN A 19 8.06 3.62 -13.00
C GLN A 19 7.72 2.65 -11.87
N SER A 20 8.26 2.93 -10.68
CA SER A 20 8.22 2.01 -9.55
C SER A 20 6.79 1.75 -9.10
N LEU A 21 6.47 0.51 -8.74
CA LEU A 21 5.18 0.10 -8.16
C LEU A 21 4.84 0.88 -6.88
N SER A 22 5.82 1.50 -6.23
CA SER A 22 5.67 2.31 -5.03
C SER A 22 5.23 3.76 -5.28
N ILE A 23 4.98 4.17 -6.53
CA ILE A 23 4.67 5.57 -6.89
C ILE A 23 3.24 5.68 -7.43
N VAL A 24 2.52 6.69 -6.94
CA VAL A 24 1.20 7.07 -7.48
C VAL A 24 1.40 7.77 -8.81
N VAL A 25 0.81 7.22 -9.87
CA VAL A 25 0.90 7.76 -11.23
C VAL A 25 -0.46 8.16 -11.79
N ASN A 26 -1.56 7.68 -11.19
CA ASN A 26 -2.93 8.03 -11.56
C ASN A 26 -3.81 8.14 -10.31
N GLU A 27 -4.98 8.78 -10.44
CA GLU A 27 -6.03 8.69 -9.43
C GLU A 27 -6.66 7.28 -9.43
N TYR A 28 -7.14 6.83 -8.27
CA TYR A 28 -7.82 5.55 -8.12
C TYR A 28 -9.29 5.78 -7.72
N ASP A 29 -10.20 5.04 -8.34
CA ASP A 29 -11.62 5.04 -7.96
C ASP A 29 -11.82 4.27 -6.65
N THR A 30 -11.78 4.99 -5.53
CA THR A 30 -11.87 4.41 -4.18
C THR A 30 -13.22 3.74 -3.91
N SER A 31 -14.26 4.00 -4.71
CA SER A 31 -15.54 3.29 -4.61
C SER A 31 -15.44 1.78 -4.91
N LYS A 32 -14.33 1.36 -5.54
CA LYS A 32 -14.01 -0.05 -5.80
C LYS A 32 -13.42 -0.77 -4.59
N LEU A 33 -13.04 -0.05 -3.54
CA LEU A 33 -12.46 -0.64 -2.34
C LEU A 33 -13.56 -1.25 -1.45
N SER A 34 -13.24 -2.35 -0.78
CA SER A 34 -14.14 -2.98 0.19
C SER A 34 -14.06 -2.36 1.60
N ILE A 35 -13.26 -1.31 1.76
CA ILE A 35 -13.04 -0.54 2.99
C ILE A 35 -13.36 0.92 2.73
N ASP A 36 -14.08 1.53 3.67
CA ASP A 36 -14.22 2.98 3.77
C ASP A 36 -13.25 3.47 4.86
N PHE A 37 -12.44 4.47 4.49
CA PHE A 37 -11.47 5.12 5.36
C PHE A 37 -12.01 6.44 5.93
N ASP A 38 -13.31 6.69 5.83
CA ASP A 38 -14.01 7.87 6.34
C ASP A 38 -13.40 9.20 5.86
N ASN A 39 -12.81 9.20 4.66
CA ASN A 39 -12.06 10.32 4.06
C ASN A 39 -10.89 10.86 4.91
N GLU A 40 -10.28 10.01 5.74
CA GLU A 40 -9.09 10.38 6.50
C GLU A 40 -7.90 10.64 5.56
N LYS A 41 -7.27 11.81 5.72
CA LYS A 41 -6.16 12.29 4.88
C LYS A 41 -4.91 11.42 4.96
N ALA A 42 -4.79 10.58 6.00
CA ALA A 42 -3.71 9.60 6.09
C ALA A 42 -3.86 8.44 5.10
N TYR A 43 -5.08 8.18 4.62
CA TYR A 43 -5.42 7.07 3.72
C TYR A 43 -5.79 7.55 2.32
N GLU A 44 -5.26 8.70 1.88
CA GLU A 44 -5.39 9.11 0.48
C GLU A 44 -4.77 8.04 -0.42
N ILE A 45 -5.53 7.58 -1.42
CA ILE A 45 -5.14 6.48 -2.31
C ILE A 45 -5.01 7.00 -3.73
N GLY A 46 -4.03 6.47 -4.45
CA GLY A 46 -3.90 6.60 -5.89
C GLY A 46 -3.62 5.23 -6.53
N ALA A 47 -3.42 5.22 -7.83
CA ALA A 47 -3.08 4.02 -8.57
C ALA A 47 -1.60 4.02 -8.94
N ASN A 48 -0.94 2.88 -8.77
CA ASN A 48 0.40 2.67 -9.31
C ASN A 48 0.37 2.36 -10.81
N VAL A 49 1.53 2.05 -11.38
CA VAL A 49 1.72 1.79 -12.82
C VAL A 49 0.93 0.61 -13.37
N GLU A 50 0.58 -0.33 -12.49
CA GLU A 50 -0.25 -1.50 -12.83
C GLU A 50 -1.74 -1.24 -12.59
N GLY A 51 -2.10 -0.03 -12.16
CA GLY A 51 -3.48 0.33 -11.80
C GLY A 51 -3.92 -0.20 -10.43
N MET A 52 -3.00 -0.71 -9.62
CA MET A 52 -3.31 -1.20 -8.28
C MET A 52 -3.42 -0.04 -7.28
N PRO A 53 -4.33 -0.12 -6.29
CA PRO A 53 -4.45 0.92 -5.27
C PRO A 53 -3.23 0.91 -4.36
N ILE A 54 -2.65 2.09 -4.15
CA ILE A 54 -1.58 2.33 -3.17
C ILE A 54 -1.89 3.61 -2.38
N PHE A 55 -1.40 3.70 -1.15
CA PHE A 55 -1.47 4.94 -0.38
C PHE A 55 -0.52 5.99 -0.96
N LYS A 56 -0.98 7.25 -1.06
CA LYS A 56 -0.15 8.39 -1.51
C LYS A 56 1.06 8.61 -0.60
N ASP A 57 0.90 8.31 0.70
CA ASP A 57 2.00 8.25 1.67
C ASP A 57 1.86 7.00 2.56
N PRO A 58 2.54 5.89 2.21
CA PRO A 58 2.44 4.63 2.97
C PRO A 58 2.90 4.76 4.42
N LYS A 59 3.89 5.62 4.71
CA LYS A 59 4.39 5.81 6.09
C LYS A 59 3.34 6.50 6.95
N LYS A 60 2.69 7.54 6.40
CA LYS A 60 1.57 8.23 7.06
C LYS A 60 0.38 7.28 7.24
N ALA A 61 0.05 6.49 6.22
CA ALA A 61 -1.01 5.49 6.29
C ALA A 61 -0.75 4.45 7.39
N LEU A 62 0.46 3.87 7.47
CA LEU A 62 0.81 2.92 8.53
C LEU A 62 0.76 3.57 9.92
N LYS A 63 1.19 4.82 10.05
CA LYS A 63 1.10 5.56 11.32
C LYS A 63 -0.34 5.71 11.78
N GLN A 64 -1.27 6.03 10.88
CA GLN A 64 -2.69 6.14 11.20
C GLN A 64 -3.31 4.77 11.51
N ALA A 65 -2.97 3.74 10.73
CA ALA A 65 -3.48 2.38 10.96
C ALA A 65 -3.09 1.84 12.34
N LYS A 66 -1.89 2.16 12.84
CA LYS A 66 -1.46 1.82 14.21
C LYS A 66 -2.33 2.43 15.30
N LEU A 67 -3.02 3.54 15.02
CA LEU A 67 -3.95 4.19 15.94
C LEU A 67 -5.35 3.60 15.78
N ASP A 68 -5.84 3.49 14.55
CA ASP A 68 -7.21 3.07 14.26
C ASP A 68 -7.46 1.58 14.51
N TYR A 69 -6.43 0.74 14.33
CA TYR A 69 -6.48 -0.72 14.47
C TYR A 69 -5.55 -1.21 15.59
N LYS A 70 -5.33 -0.36 16.60
CA LYS A 70 -4.39 -0.60 17.69
C LYS A 70 -4.63 -1.95 18.37
N GLU A 71 -5.87 -2.23 18.75
CA GLU A 71 -6.24 -3.45 19.46
C GLU A 71 -6.04 -4.70 18.59
N ALA A 72 -6.29 -4.61 17.28
CA ALA A 72 -5.98 -5.71 16.35
C ALA A 72 -4.46 -5.94 16.23
N PHE A 73 -3.67 -4.88 16.06
CA PHE A 73 -2.21 -5.00 16.03
C PHE A 73 -1.64 -5.60 17.32
N GLU A 74 -2.11 -5.13 18.48
CA GLU A 74 -1.67 -5.65 19.79
C GLU A 74 -2.09 -7.11 19.99
N ALA A 75 -3.30 -7.49 19.57
CA ALA A 75 -3.78 -8.87 19.67
C ALA A 75 -2.93 -9.83 18.84
N VAL A 76 -2.67 -9.49 17.57
CA VAL A 76 -1.84 -10.31 16.68
C VAL A 76 -0.40 -10.37 17.18
N ALA A 77 0.18 -9.25 17.59
CA ALA A 77 1.54 -9.20 18.13
C ALA A 77 1.69 -10.11 19.36
N LYS A 78 0.72 -10.07 20.26
CA LYS A 78 0.72 -10.87 21.49
C LYS A 78 0.51 -12.36 21.23
N GLU A 79 -0.42 -12.72 20.34
CA GLU A 79 -0.77 -14.13 20.09
C GLU A 79 0.34 -14.87 19.33
N PHE A 80 1.07 -14.16 18.46
CA PHE A 80 2.09 -14.74 17.59
C PHE A 80 3.53 -14.31 17.92
N ASP A 81 3.74 -13.64 19.06
CA ASP A 81 5.04 -13.15 19.54
C ASP A 81 5.79 -12.30 18.49
N LEU A 82 5.08 -11.35 17.88
CA LEU A 82 5.63 -10.48 16.84
C LEU A 82 6.11 -9.15 17.42
N GLU A 83 7.22 -8.64 16.86
CA GLU A 83 7.64 -7.26 17.03
C GLU A 83 6.57 -6.28 16.53
N PRO A 84 6.47 -5.04 17.09
CA PRO A 84 5.53 -4.03 16.61
C PRO A 84 5.61 -3.83 15.09
N VAL A 85 4.43 -3.67 14.45
CA VAL A 85 4.34 -3.57 12.99
C VAL A 85 5.21 -2.46 12.39
N SER A 86 5.81 -2.75 11.24
CA SER A 86 6.67 -1.92 10.42
C SER A 86 6.62 -2.38 8.96
N ASP A 87 7.22 -1.59 8.07
CA ASP A 87 7.42 -1.94 6.65
C ASP A 87 8.15 -3.29 6.47
N ARG A 88 8.89 -3.77 7.48
CA ARG A 88 9.68 -5.02 7.41
C ARG A 88 8.88 -6.28 7.80
N ASN A 89 7.84 -6.15 8.62
CA ASN A 89 7.10 -7.28 9.17
C ASN A 89 5.58 -7.21 8.95
N TYR A 90 5.06 -6.23 8.20
CA TYR A 90 3.62 -6.13 7.90
C TYR A 90 3.04 -7.41 7.28
N LYS A 91 3.85 -8.16 6.51
CA LYS A 91 3.42 -9.45 5.92
C LYS A 91 3.10 -10.50 6.98
N GLU A 92 3.80 -10.50 8.11
CA GLU A 92 3.50 -11.38 9.23
C GLU A 92 2.14 -11.03 9.83
N TYR A 93 1.87 -9.73 9.99
CA TYR A 93 0.55 -9.25 10.41
C TYR A 93 -0.56 -9.59 9.42
N LYS A 94 -0.30 -9.52 8.11
CA LYS A 94 -1.26 -9.95 7.09
C LYS A 94 -1.52 -11.46 7.15
N LYS A 95 -0.46 -12.26 7.31
CA LYS A 95 -0.53 -13.71 7.40
C LYS A 95 -1.25 -14.21 8.65
N TYR A 96 -1.01 -13.57 9.81
CA TYR A 96 -1.54 -14.02 11.10
C TYR A 96 -2.80 -13.28 11.55
N GLY A 97 -3.08 -12.09 11.00
CA GLY A 97 -4.20 -11.25 11.43
C GLY A 97 -5.57 -11.90 11.32
N TRP A 98 -5.79 -12.74 10.30
CA TRP A 98 -7.03 -13.50 10.14
C TRP A 98 -7.12 -14.75 11.04
N GLN A 99 -6.01 -15.13 11.68
CA GLN A 99 -5.90 -16.32 12.54
C GLN A 99 -6.09 -16.02 14.02
N VAL A 100 -6.18 -14.74 14.41
CA VAL A 100 -6.31 -14.32 15.80
C VAL A 100 -7.54 -14.97 16.46
N THR A 101 -7.36 -15.59 17.63
CA THR A 101 -8.42 -16.37 18.30
C THR A 101 -9.24 -15.55 19.30
N VAL A 102 -8.88 -14.28 19.47
CA VAL A 102 -9.55 -13.34 20.36
C VAL A 102 -11.03 -13.16 19.99
N LYS A 103 -11.92 -13.43 20.96
CA LYS A 103 -13.39 -13.35 20.80
C LYS A 103 -13.99 -12.00 21.17
N ASP A 104 -13.15 -10.97 21.30
CA ASP A 104 -13.59 -9.60 21.52
C ASP A 104 -14.11 -8.99 20.21
N LYS A 105 -15.32 -8.44 20.21
CA LYS A 105 -15.95 -7.92 19.00
C LYS A 105 -15.19 -6.72 18.41
N ASN A 106 -14.65 -5.83 19.25
CA ASN A 106 -13.89 -4.68 18.78
C ASN A 106 -12.59 -5.13 18.11
N VAL A 107 -11.89 -6.11 18.70
CA VAL A 107 -10.69 -6.71 18.08
C VAL A 107 -11.03 -7.35 16.74
N GLN A 108 -12.15 -8.08 16.64
CA GLN A 108 -12.58 -8.71 15.38
C GLN A 108 -12.91 -7.69 14.29
N GLU A 109 -13.65 -6.62 14.63
CA GLU A 109 -13.98 -5.54 13.69
C GLU A 109 -12.72 -4.83 13.19
N GLN A 110 -11.79 -4.50 14.10
CA GLN A 110 -10.51 -3.93 13.71
C GLN A 110 -9.67 -4.88 12.88
N SER A 111 -9.67 -6.18 13.17
CA SER A 111 -8.90 -7.19 12.41
C SER A 111 -9.37 -7.28 10.95
N VAL A 112 -10.68 -7.17 10.70
CA VAL A 112 -11.24 -7.09 9.34
C VAL A 112 -10.75 -5.84 8.63
N LYS A 113 -10.79 -4.66 9.29
CA LYS A 113 -10.31 -3.41 8.68
C LYS A 113 -8.79 -3.44 8.44
N LEU A 114 -8.03 -3.98 9.39
CA LEU A 114 -6.58 -4.16 9.29
C LEU A 114 -6.20 -5.04 8.09
N SER A 115 -6.91 -6.15 7.87
CA SER A 115 -6.65 -7.01 6.70
C SER A 115 -6.80 -6.23 5.40
N LYS A 116 -7.90 -5.49 5.25
CA LYS A 116 -8.15 -4.67 4.05
C LYS A 116 -7.14 -3.54 3.88
N PHE A 117 -6.70 -2.93 4.99
CA PHE A 117 -5.61 -1.95 4.97
C PHE A 117 -4.31 -2.58 4.45
N LEU A 118 -3.93 -3.76 4.96
CA LEU A 118 -2.69 -4.44 4.57
C LEU A 118 -2.68 -4.89 3.10
N ASP A 119 -3.84 -5.24 2.54
CA ASP A 119 -3.99 -5.55 1.10
C ASP A 119 -3.69 -4.35 0.18
N ILE A 120 -3.94 -3.13 0.64
CA ILE A 120 -3.58 -1.90 -0.11
C ILE A 120 -2.14 -1.50 0.20
N TYR A 121 -1.73 -1.66 1.46
CA TYR A 121 -0.41 -1.26 1.94
C TYR A 121 0.71 -2.01 1.22
N GLU A 122 0.54 -3.31 0.98
CA GLU A 122 1.54 -4.15 0.33
C GLU A 122 1.89 -3.71 -1.10
N ASN A 123 0.91 -3.16 -1.83
CA ASN A 123 1.11 -2.69 -3.21
C ASN A 123 2.15 -1.56 -3.31
N SER A 124 2.50 -0.94 -2.17
CA SER A 124 3.51 0.12 -2.09
C SER A 124 4.96 -0.38 -2.15
N PHE A 125 5.20 -1.70 -2.10
CA PHE A 125 6.55 -2.26 -1.98
C PHE A 125 7.04 -3.02 -3.22
N GLY A 126 6.15 -3.31 -4.17
CA GLY A 126 6.47 -4.00 -5.43
C GLY A 126 7.01 -5.42 -5.21
N GLU A 127 6.17 -6.42 -5.41
CA GLU A 127 6.53 -7.84 -5.32
C GLU A 127 6.48 -8.55 -6.67
#